data_AF-A0A9Q5EYC9-F1
#
_entry.id   AF-A0A9Q5EYC9-F1
#
_cell.length_a   1.000
_cell.length_b   1.000
_cell.length_c   1.000
_cell.angle_alpha   90.00
_cell.angle_beta   90.00
_cell.angle_gamma   90.00
#
_symmetry.space_group_name_H-M   'P 1'
#
loop_
_entity.id
_entity.type
_entity.pdbx_description
1 polymer ?
#
loop_
_entity_poly.entity_id
_entity_poly.type
_entity_poly.pdbx_seq_one_letter_code
_entity_poly.pdbx_strand_id
1 'polypeptide(L)'
;MNTPSSSHENTETAGGNTANARGGGADPGICPWCQTPVTPHSGRGRPRVWCSDQCRRDAHNARKAARAGAVGMKVIRQTRTIEKPVPVPVVEYRDPPPTATPARYLDDHDIAMHVLRNPDLLAKILDSFSAGLGPRLTGRQLTGPLHEAALRLAPRLDDYRRHATPPPPNLPPPAPIR
;
A
#
# COMPACT_ATOMS: atom_id res chain seq x y z
N MET A 1 -44.66 -22.14 -69.18
CA MET A 1 -45.15 -20.81 -68.73
C MET A 1 -44.04 -20.17 -67.90
N ASN A 2 -43.56 -19.02 -68.40
CA ASN A 2 -42.92 -17.87 -67.74
C ASN A 2 -41.50 -18.00 -67.12
N THR A 3 -40.51 -17.46 -67.83
CA THR A 3 -39.41 -16.59 -67.29
C THR A 3 -39.98 -15.16 -67.07
N PRO A 4 -39.30 -14.16 -66.41
CA PRO A 4 -37.84 -13.99 -66.25
C PRO A 4 -37.32 -13.34 -64.93
N SER A 5 -35.98 -13.26 -64.89
CA SER A 5 -35.04 -12.31 -64.23
C SER A 5 -35.51 -11.26 -63.22
N SER A 6 -34.69 -11.08 -62.18
CA SER A 6 -34.27 -9.72 -61.78
C SER A 6 -32.86 -9.74 -61.19
N SER A 7 -31.97 -9.07 -61.92
CA SER A 7 -30.62 -8.67 -61.53
C SER A 7 -30.70 -7.44 -60.64
N HIS A 8 -29.98 -7.40 -59.52
CA HIS A 8 -29.39 -6.15 -59.04
C HIS A 8 -28.04 -6.42 -58.37
N GLU A 9 -27.04 -5.81 -58.99
CA GLU A 9 -25.65 -5.66 -58.61
C GLU A 9 -25.49 -4.69 -57.42
N ASN A 10 -24.35 -4.85 -56.74
CA ASN A 10 -23.59 -3.87 -55.97
C ASN A 10 -24.09 -3.47 -54.57
N THR A 11 -23.32 -3.85 -53.54
CA THR A 11 -22.28 -2.97 -52.98
C THR A 11 -21.49 -3.67 -51.88
N GLU A 12 -20.16 -3.56 -51.98
CA GLU A 12 -19.25 -3.75 -50.87
C GLU A 12 -19.63 -2.81 -49.72
N THR A 13 -19.74 -3.33 -48.50
CA THR A 13 -19.40 -2.53 -47.31
C THR A 13 -18.86 -3.47 -46.24
N ALA A 14 -17.53 -3.52 -46.21
CA ALA A 14 -16.79 -3.90 -45.02
C ALA A 14 -17.15 -2.95 -43.87
N GLY A 15 -17.22 -3.49 -42.65
CA GLY A 15 -17.14 -2.69 -41.44
C GLY A 15 -18.45 -2.54 -40.69
N GLY A 16 -18.63 -3.36 -39.68
CA GLY A 16 -19.71 -3.19 -38.71
C GLY A 16 -19.56 -4.08 -37.50
N ASN A 17 -18.32 -4.25 -36.99
CA ASN A 17 -18.10 -4.82 -35.67
C ASN A 17 -18.79 -3.92 -34.62
N THR A 18 -20.04 -4.21 -34.30
CA THR A 18 -20.70 -3.70 -33.10
C THR A 18 -20.12 -4.43 -31.90
N ALA A 19 -18.92 -4.01 -31.52
CA ALA A 19 -18.31 -4.33 -30.24
C ALA A 19 -17.94 -3.01 -29.55
N ASN A 20 -18.29 -2.96 -28.26
CA ASN A 20 -17.63 -2.18 -27.22
C ASN A 20 -17.97 -0.68 -27.14
N ALA A 21 -17.98 -0.05 -25.97
CA ALA A 21 -17.95 -0.53 -24.60
C ALA A 21 -18.37 0.67 -23.73
N ARG A 22 -19.36 0.47 -22.86
CA ARG A 22 -19.51 1.32 -21.67
C ARG A 22 -18.58 0.76 -20.60
N GLY A 23 -17.29 0.99 -20.77
CA GLY A 23 -16.25 0.65 -19.81
C GLY A 23 -15.33 1.86 -19.67
N GLY A 24 -15.61 2.73 -18.70
CA GLY A 24 -14.85 3.96 -18.44
C GLY A 24 -13.47 3.71 -17.82
N GLY A 25 -12.69 2.79 -18.39
CA GLY A 25 -11.25 2.68 -18.18
C GLY A 25 -10.55 3.45 -19.30
N ALA A 26 -9.58 4.31 -18.97
CA ALA A 26 -8.82 4.99 -20.01
C ALA A 26 -8.15 3.97 -20.94
N ASP A 27 -8.56 3.97 -22.21
CA ASP A 27 -7.91 3.19 -23.24
C ASP A 27 -6.43 3.58 -23.30
N PRO A 28 -5.51 2.60 -23.23
CA PRO A 28 -4.08 2.84 -23.37
C PRO A 28 -3.81 3.26 -24.80
N GLY A 29 -3.90 4.57 -25.02
CA GLY A 29 -3.96 5.12 -26.37
C GLY A 29 -4.80 6.37 -26.48
N ILE A 30 -5.43 6.89 -25.42
CA ILE A 30 -6.16 8.17 -25.47
C ILE A 30 -5.47 9.23 -24.60
N CYS A 31 -5.28 10.43 -25.17
CA CYS A 31 -4.69 11.54 -24.44
C CYS A 31 -5.66 12.06 -23.36
N PRO A 32 -5.24 12.19 -22.09
CA PRO A 32 -6.13 12.62 -21.01
C PRO A 32 -6.50 14.11 -21.05
N TRP A 33 -5.90 14.90 -21.95
CA TRP A 33 -6.21 16.33 -22.11
C TRP A 33 -7.24 16.57 -23.22
N CYS A 34 -6.94 16.14 -24.44
CA CYS A 34 -7.75 16.41 -25.63
C CYS A 34 -8.53 15.19 -26.14
N GLN A 35 -8.41 14.04 -25.47
CA GLN A 35 -9.08 12.77 -25.83
C GLN A 35 -8.73 12.23 -27.23
N THR A 36 -7.69 12.77 -27.86
CA THR A 36 -7.18 12.28 -29.16
C THR A 36 -6.35 11.01 -28.97
N PRO A 37 -6.35 10.07 -29.94
CA PRO A 37 -5.49 8.91 -29.87
C PRO A 37 -4.00 9.28 -29.79
N VAL A 38 -3.26 8.56 -28.95
CA VAL A 38 -1.83 8.65 -28.75
C VAL A 38 -1.18 7.62 -29.67
N THR A 39 -0.21 8.07 -30.48
CA THR A 39 0.53 7.19 -31.38
C THR A 39 1.14 6.01 -30.58
N PRO A 40 0.82 4.75 -30.96
CA PRO A 40 1.34 3.59 -30.25
C PRO A 40 2.86 3.56 -30.37
N HIS A 41 3.54 3.33 -29.23
CA HIS A 41 4.98 3.20 -29.22
C HIS A 41 5.37 1.76 -29.57
N SER A 42 5.93 1.57 -30.77
CA SER A 42 6.53 0.29 -31.19
C SER A 42 7.99 0.25 -30.74
N GLY A 43 8.26 -0.26 -29.53
CA GLY A 43 9.63 -0.36 -29.01
C GLY A 43 9.70 -0.77 -27.54
N ARG A 44 10.93 -1.05 -27.06
CA ARG A 44 11.18 -1.20 -25.61
C ARG A 44 11.16 0.17 -24.97
N GLY A 45 10.32 0.37 -23.96
CA GLY A 45 10.26 1.62 -23.21
C GLY A 45 8.91 1.88 -22.57
N ARG A 46 8.82 2.98 -21.81
CA ARG A 46 7.56 3.42 -21.21
C ARG A 46 6.62 3.94 -22.31
N PRO A 47 5.36 3.46 -22.40
CA PRO A 47 4.39 3.99 -23.35
C PRO A 47 4.20 5.51 -23.20
N ARG A 48 3.98 6.19 -24.33
CA ARG A 48 3.57 7.59 -24.34
C ARG A 48 2.15 7.71 -23.80
N VAL A 49 1.91 8.78 -23.03
CA VAL A 49 0.61 9.07 -22.38
C VAL A 49 -0.09 10.29 -23.02
N TRP A 50 0.68 11.16 -23.69
CA TRP A 50 0.19 12.39 -24.31
C TRP A 50 0.33 12.27 -25.82
N CYS A 51 -0.66 12.77 -26.57
CA CYS A 51 -0.58 12.81 -28.04
C CYS A 51 0.50 13.81 -28.52
N SER A 52 0.81 14.85 -27.73
CA SER A 52 1.82 15.86 -28.03
C SER A 52 2.42 16.48 -26.77
N ASP A 53 3.59 17.13 -26.92
CA ASP A 53 4.20 17.92 -25.85
C ASP A 53 3.41 19.19 -25.52
N GLN A 54 2.58 19.67 -26.44
CA GLN A 54 1.66 20.79 -26.18
C GLN A 54 0.58 20.37 -25.17
N CYS A 55 -0.10 19.25 -25.40
CA CYS A 55 -1.09 18.72 -24.46
C CYS A 55 -0.50 18.43 -23.07
N ARG A 56 0.76 17.97 -23.02
CA ARG A 56 1.48 17.78 -21.76
C ARG A 56 1.68 19.10 -21.00
N ARG A 57 2.05 20.17 -21.71
CA ARG A 57 2.25 21.51 -21.14
C ARG A 57 0.93 22.13 -20.71
N ASP A 58 -0.10 22.05 -21.52
CA ASP A 58 -1.43 22.61 -21.21
C ASP A 58 -2.04 21.94 -19.98
N ALA A 59 -1.98 20.61 -19.89
CA ALA A 59 -2.42 19.88 -18.71
C ALA A 59 -1.60 20.24 -17.46
N HIS A 60 -0.30 20.51 -17.60
CA HIS A 60 0.51 20.98 -16.49
C HIS A 60 0.09 22.39 -16.03
N ASN A 61 -0.12 23.30 -16.98
CA ASN A 61 -0.56 24.67 -16.69
C ASN A 61 -1.94 24.70 -16.05
N ALA A 62 -2.88 23.87 -16.52
CA ALA A 62 -4.19 23.73 -15.91
C ALA A 62 -4.11 23.22 -14.47
N ARG A 63 -3.26 22.21 -14.19
CA ARG A 63 -3.00 21.77 -12.82
C ARG A 63 -2.37 22.86 -11.95
N LYS A 64 -1.45 23.65 -12.52
CA LYS A 64 -0.83 24.77 -11.82
C LYS A 64 -1.84 25.87 -11.48
N ALA A 65 -2.69 26.24 -12.44
CA ALA A 65 -3.77 27.21 -12.26
C ALA A 65 -4.82 26.74 -11.24
N ALA A 66 -5.17 25.46 -11.26
CA ALA A 66 -6.09 24.88 -10.28
C ALA A 66 -5.53 24.89 -8.86
N ARG A 67 -4.22 24.60 -8.68
CA ARG A 67 -3.55 24.74 -7.37
C ARG A 67 -3.52 26.18 -6.87
N ALA A 68 -3.43 27.15 -7.78
CA ALA A 68 -3.48 28.57 -7.46
C ALA A 68 -4.92 29.09 -7.25
N GLY A 69 -5.95 28.24 -7.36
CA GLY A 69 -7.35 28.62 -7.20
C GLY A 69 -7.94 29.39 -8.38
N ALA A 70 -7.20 29.56 -9.48
CA ALA A 70 -7.64 30.32 -10.64
C ALA A 70 -8.65 29.56 -11.53
N VAL A 71 -8.70 28.22 -11.43
CA VAL A 71 -9.58 27.36 -12.24
C VAL A 71 -10.06 26.16 -11.42
N GLY A 72 -11.35 25.81 -11.51
CA GLY A 72 -11.89 24.58 -10.93
C GLY A 72 -11.50 23.34 -11.75
N MET A 73 -10.90 22.33 -11.13
CA MET A 73 -10.46 21.10 -11.81
C MET A 73 -10.96 19.85 -11.09
N LYS A 74 -11.58 18.92 -11.83
CA LYS A 74 -12.00 17.61 -11.32
C LYS A 74 -10.95 16.54 -11.63
N VAL A 75 -10.35 15.96 -10.60
CA VAL A 75 -9.40 14.84 -10.75
C VAL A 75 -10.15 13.52 -10.69
N ILE A 76 -10.10 12.73 -11.76
CA ILE A 76 -10.68 11.39 -11.81
C ILE A 76 -9.55 10.38 -11.60
N ARG A 77 -9.57 9.61 -10.50
CA ARG A 77 -8.64 8.50 -10.28
C ARG A 77 -9.08 7.31 -11.14
N GLN A 78 -8.20 6.87 -12.04
CA GLN A 78 -8.42 5.69 -12.87
C GLN A 78 -7.52 4.56 -12.37
N THR A 79 -8.12 3.58 -11.71
CA THR A 79 -7.45 2.35 -11.28
C THR A 79 -7.69 1.26 -12.30
N ARG A 80 -6.62 0.64 -12.81
CA ARG A 80 -6.70 -0.56 -13.65
C ARG A 80 -6.22 -1.77 -12.84
N THR A 81 -6.98 -2.85 -12.90
CA THR A 81 -6.52 -4.16 -12.46
C THR A 81 -5.85 -4.81 -13.66
N ILE A 82 -4.51 -4.88 -13.64
CA ILE A 82 -3.77 -5.65 -14.64
C ILE A 82 -3.64 -7.05 -14.05
N GLU A 83 -4.25 -8.04 -14.70
CA GLU A 83 -3.97 -9.44 -14.42
C GLU A 83 -2.54 -9.73 -14.86
N LYS A 84 -1.61 -9.63 -13.91
CA LYS A 84 -0.24 -10.08 -14.11
C LYS A 84 -0.23 -11.58 -13.80
N PRO A 85 0.20 -12.46 -14.72
CA PRO A 85 0.45 -13.84 -14.37
C PRO A 85 1.54 -13.85 -13.30
N VAL A 86 1.16 -14.16 -12.06
CA VAL A 86 2.09 -14.38 -10.97
C VAL A 86 2.60 -15.80 -11.14
N PRO A 87 3.90 -16.02 -11.44
CA PRO A 87 4.45 -17.36 -11.35
C PRO A 87 4.31 -17.79 -9.90
N VAL A 88 3.36 -18.69 -9.62
CA VAL A 88 3.24 -19.32 -8.31
C VAL A 88 4.43 -20.27 -8.23
N PRO A 89 5.44 -20.02 -7.38
CA PRO A 89 6.44 -21.04 -7.13
C PRO A 89 5.69 -22.24 -6.55
N VAL A 90 5.69 -23.35 -7.31
CA VAL A 90 5.23 -24.63 -6.79
C VAL A 90 6.24 -25.00 -5.72
N VAL A 91 5.92 -24.70 -4.47
CA VAL A 91 6.67 -25.20 -3.32
C VAL A 91 6.33 -26.68 -3.26
N GLU A 92 7.20 -27.53 -3.82
CA GLU A 92 7.18 -28.95 -3.55
C GLU A 92 7.39 -29.13 -2.04
N TYR A 93 6.30 -29.35 -1.32
CA TYR A 93 6.36 -29.88 0.03
C TYR A 93 6.93 -31.30 -0.09
N ARG A 94 8.24 -31.44 0.08
CA ARG A 94 8.82 -32.73 0.41
C ARG A 94 8.40 -33.07 1.82
N ASP A 95 7.67 -34.17 1.96
CA ASP A 95 7.50 -34.79 3.26
C ASP A 95 8.89 -34.99 3.87
N PRO A 96 9.12 -34.54 5.11
CA PRO A 96 10.39 -34.78 5.77
C PRO A 96 10.64 -36.29 5.81
N PRO A 97 11.86 -36.76 5.52
CA PRO A 97 12.17 -38.18 5.56
C PRO A 97 11.80 -38.76 6.92
N PRO A 98 11.41 -40.05 7.02
CA PRO A 98 10.98 -40.67 8.28
C PRO A 98 12.08 -40.71 9.36
N THR A 99 13.33 -40.40 8.97
CA THR A 99 14.49 -40.24 9.85
C THR A 99 14.77 -38.79 10.25
N ALA A 100 13.98 -37.83 9.78
CA ALA A 100 14.05 -36.45 10.24
C ALA A 100 13.69 -36.44 11.72
N THR A 101 14.68 -36.15 12.56
CA THR A 101 14.47 -35.84 13.97
C THR A 101 13.28 -34.87 14.04
N PRO A 102 12.20 -35.19 14.76
CA PRO A 102 11.08 -34.27 14.86
C PRO A 102 11.66 -32.94 15.32
N ALA A 103 11.30 -31.85 14.63
CA ALA A 103 11.62 -30.51 15.09
C ALA A 103 11.24 -30.50 16.56
N ARG A 104 12.26 -30.43 17.44
CA ARG A 104 12.01 -30.47 18.88
C ARG A 104 11.06 -29.31 19.11
N TYR A 105 9.82 -29.63 19.45
CA TYR A 105 8.84 -28.65 19.85
C TYR A 105 9.42 -28.09 21.14
N LEU A 106 10.17 -27.01 21.01
CA LEU A 106 10.67 -26.28 22.16
C LEU A 106 9.41 -25.81 22.87
N ASP A 107 9.27 -26.22 24.13
CA ASP A 107 8.14 -25.80 24.93
C ASP A 107 8.12 -24.27 24.98
N ASP A 108 6.94 -23.66 24.86
CA ASP A 108 6.78 -22.20 24.86
C ASP A 108 7.42 -21.59 26.12
N HIS A 109 7.38 -22.34 27.23
CA HIS A 109 8.05 -22.00 28.47
C HIS A 109 9.58 -21.95 28.33
N ASP A 110 10.20 -22.95 27.70
CA ASP A 110 11.64 -23.00 27.49
C ASP A 110 12.12 -21.88 26.57
N ILE A 111 11.32 -21.55 25.54
CA ILE A 111 11.59 -20.41 24.66
C ILE A 111 11.53 -19.10 25.44
N ALA A 112 10.48 -18.91 26.24
CA ALA A 112 10.33 -17.71 27.07
C ALA A 112 11.50 -17.57 28.07
N MET A 113 11.89 -18.66 28.72
CA MET A 113 13.03 -18.67 29.65
C MET A 113 14.36 -18.42 28.95
N HIS A 114 14.55 -18.94 27.74
CA HIS A 114 15.74 -18.67 26.94
C HIS A 114 15.84 -17.20 26.54
N VAL A 115 14.73 -16.61 26.09
CA VAL A 115 14.64 -15.18 25.75
C VAL A 115 14.91 -14.31 26.96
N LEU A 116 14.31 -14.60 28.12
CA LEU A 116 14.49 -13.83 29.35
C LEU A 116 15.92 -13.90 29.89
N ARG A 117 16.63 -15.02 29.67
CA ARG A 117 18.02 -15.20 30.10
C ARG A 117 19.05 -14.60 29.14
N ASN A 118 18.66 -14.30 27.90
CA ASN A 118 19.55 -13.74 26.88
C ASN A 118 19.24 -12.25 26.65
N PRO A 119 20.08 -11.33 27.16
CA PRO A 119 19.81 -9.90 27.11
C PRO A 119 19.74 -9.36 25.67
N ASP A 120 20.49 -9.92 24.73
CA ASP A 120 20.50 -9.47 23.34
C ASP A 120 19.20 -9.86 22.60
N LEU A 121 18.66 -11.04 22.90
CA LEU A 121 17.38 -11.48 22.35
C LEU A 121 16.22 -10.66 22.95
N LEU A 122 16.28 -10.40 24.25
CA LEU A 122 15.32 -9.54 24.93
C LEU A 122 15.34 -8.13 24.33
N ALA A 123 16.52 -7.54 24.14
CA ALA A 123 16.68 -6.23 23.52
C ALA A 123 16.08 -6.17 22.11
N LYS A 124 16.38 -7.16 21.25
CA LYS A 124 15.80 -7.23 19.89
C LYS A 124 14.28 -7.31 19.88
N ILE A 125 13.69 -8.07 20.81
CA ILE A 125 12.23 -8.17 20.93
C ILE A 125 11.65 -6.83 21.39
N LEU A 126 12.26 -6.17 22.36
CA LEU A 126 11.83 -4.86 22.84
C LEU A 126 12.00 -3.76 21.78
N ASP A 127 13.06 -3.80 20.98
CA ASP A 127 13.28 -2.88 19.85
C ASP A 127 12.24 -3.10 18.75
N SER A 128 11.97 -4.35 18.39
CA SER A 128 10.93 -4.69 17.40
C SER A 128 9.54 -4.27 17.89
N PHE A 129 9.28 -4.48 19.17
CA PHE A 129 8.06 -4.05 19.83
C PHE A 129 7.93 -2.52 19.83
N SER A 130 8.95 -1.79 20.28
CA SER A 130 8.96 -0.32 20.34
C SER A 130 8.87 0.33 18.95
N ALA A 131 9.51 -0.26 17.93
CA ALA A 131 9.36 0.15 16.55
C ALA A 131 7.93 -0.04 16.04
N GLY A 132 7.26 -1.13 16.46
CA GLY A 132 5.83 -1.37 16.21
C GLY A 132 4.92 -0.36 16.94
N LEU A 133 5.37 0.17 18.08
CA LEU A 133 4.73 1.24 18.84
C LEU A 133 5.05 2.66 18.34
N GLY A 134 5.68 2.81 17.16
CA GLY A 134 6.02 4.12 16.57
C GLY A 134 4.83 5.11 16.48
N PRO A 135 5.04 6.34 15.98
CA PRO A 135 4.17 7.53 16.16
C PRO A 135 2.69 7.44 15.71
N ARG A 136 2.23 6.26 15.30
CA ARG A 136 0.84 5.91 14.96
C ARG A 136 -0.01 5.51 16.19
N LEU A 137 0.54 5.53 17.40
CA LEU A 137 -0.21 5.21 18.63
C LEU A 137 -0.96 6.38 19.27
N THR A 138 -0.83 7.60 18.74
CA THR A 138 -1.65 8.73 19.18
C THR A 138 -3.13 8.43 18.87
N GLY A 139 -3.82 7.77 19.80
CA GLY A 139 -5.23 7.38 19.69
C GLY A 139 -5.52 5.89 19.38
N ARG A 140 -4.54 4.99 19.27
CA ARG A 140 -4.82 3.54 19.12
C ARG A 140 -4.59 2.81 20.45
N GLN A 141 -5.63 2.14 20.95
CA GLN A 141 -5.53 1.24 22.09
C GLN A 141 -4.71 0.00 21.72
N LEU A 142 -3.87 -0.47 22.64
CA LEU A 142 -3.23 -1.78 22.54
C LEU A 142 -4.32 -2.86 22.37
N THR A 143 -4.05 -3.90 21.59
CA THR A 143 -5.01 -4.98 21.36
C THR A 143 -5.13 -5.87 22.61
N GLY A 144 -6.31 -6.48 22.81
CA GLY A 144 -6.74 -7.21 24.02
C GLY A 144 -5.66 -7.68 25.01
N PRO A 145 -4.89 -8.73 24.68
CA PRO A 145 -3.92 -9.31 25.63
C PRO A 145 -2.77 -8.36 25.98
N LEU A 146 -2.36 -7.49 25.05
CA LEU A 146 -1.33 -6.48 25.30
C LEU A 146 -1.86 -5.33 26.15
N HIS A 147 -3.12 -4.94 25.96
CA HIS A 147 -3.76 -3.93 26.82
C HIS A 147 -3.87 -4.42 28.27
N GLU A 148 -4.31 -5.66 28.45
CA GLU A 148 -4.42 -6.26 29.78
C GLU A 148 -3.05 -6.42 30.46
N ALA A 149 -2.03 -6.86 29.71
CA ALA A 149 -0.67 -6.92 30.20
C ALA A 149 -0.13 -5.54 30.59
N ALA A 150 -0.41 -4.50 29.81
CA ALA A 150 -0.02 -3.13 30.11
C ALA A 150 -0.70 -2.60 31.38
N LEU A 151 -2.00 -2.87 31.56
CA LEU A 151 -2.72 -2.51 32.80
C LEU A 151 -2.14 -3.21 34.03
N ARG A 152 -1.76 -4.49 33.92
CA ARG A 152 -1.10 -5.24 35.01
C ARG A 152 0.31 -4.73 35.32
N LEU A 153 1.01 -4.22 34.32
CA LEU A 153 2.38 -3.72 34.45
C LEU A 153 2.43 -2.28 35.00
N ALA A 154 1.44 -1.46 34.67
CA ALA A 154 1.36 -0.06 35.07
C ALA A 154 1.62 0.22 36.57
N PRO A 155 0.99 -0.48 37.54
CA PRO A 155 1.25 -0.21 38.96
C PRO A 155 2.69 -0.55 39.37
N ARG A 156 3.27 -1.63 38.79
CA ARG A 156 4.65 -2.03 39.08
C ARG A 156 5.68 -1.03 38.55
N LEU A 157 5.40 -0.43 37.40
CA LEU A 157 6.24 0.63 36.84
C LEU A 157 6.15 1.91 37.68
N ASP A 158 4.97 2.24 38.20
CA ASP A 158 4.82 3.40 39.07
C ASP A 158 5.56 3.21 40.40
N ASP A 159 5.45 2.03 41.01
CA ASP A 159 6.21 1.67 42.22
C ASP A 159 7.72 1.69 41.94
N TYR A 160 8.17 1.06 40.85
CA TYR A 160 9.58 1.10 40.46
C TYR A 160 10.08 2.53 40.27
N ARG A 161 9.30 3.38 39.58
CA ARG A 161 9.65 4.79 39.38
C ARG A 161 9.77 5.51 40.72
N ARG A 162 8.84 5.30 41.67
CA ARG A 162 8.92 5.91 43.01
C ARG A 162 10.20 5.50 43.76
N HIS A 163 10.66 4.26 43.58
CA HIS A 163 11.87 3.77 44.24
C HIS A 163 13.17 4.12 43.50
N ALA A 164 13.13 4.25 42.18
CA ALA A 164 14.30 4.52 41.34
C ALA A 164 14.53 6.03 41.08
N THR A 165 13.54 6.89 41.30
CA THR A 165 13.69 8.33 41.09
C THR A 165 14.40 8.94 42.31
N PRO A 166 15.60 9.51 42.16
CA PRO A 166 16.27 10.20 43.25
C PRO A 166 15.43 11.40 43.73
N PRO A 167 15.43 11.72 45.03
CA PRO A 167 14.71 12.88 45.54
C PRO A 167 15.20 14.15 44.82
N PRO A 168 14.29 15.09 44.54
CA PRO A 168 14.70 16.35 43.93
C PRO A 168 15.74 17.04 44.83
N PRO A 169 16.77 17.68 44.25
CA PRO A 169 17.75 18.41 45.04
C PRO A 169 17.02 19.47 45.87
N ASN A 170 17.37 19.59 47.16
CA ASN A 170 16.87 20.63 48.05
C ASN A 170 17.23 22.00 47.46
N LEU A 171 16.29 22.60 46.73
CA LEU A 171 16.41 23.97 46.27
C LEU A 171 16.17 24.89 47.47
N PRO A 172 17.07 25.86 47.74
CA PRO A 172 16.84 26.85 48.77
C PRO A 172 15.56 27.63 48.47
N PRO A 173 14.82 28.09 49.51
CA PRO A 173 13.56 28.79 49.32
C PRO A 173 13.76 30.04 48.44
N PRO A 174 12.77 30.38 47.58
CA PRO A 174 12.89 31.52 46.69
C PRO A 174 13.06 32.80 47.50
N ALA A 175 14.04 33.62 47.09
CA ALA A 175 14.34 34.90 47.73
C ALA A 175 13.10 35.82 47.71
N PRO A 176 12.86 36.59 48.79
CA PRO A 176 11.71 37.48 48.86
C PRO A 176 11.79 38.54 47.75
N ILE A 177 10.69 38.64 47.00
CA ILE A 177 10.49 39.66 45.97
C ILE A 177 10.37 41.01 46.70
N ARG A 178 11.28 41.95 46.39
CA ARG A 178 11.24 43.34 46.88
C ARG A 178 10.34 44.20 46.02
#